data_AF-A0A9N9T2B4-F1
#
_entry.id   AF-A0A9N9T2B4-F1
#
_cell.length_a   1.000
_cell.length_b   1.000
_cell.length_c   1.000
_cell.angle_alpha   90.00
_cell.angle_beta   90.00
_cell.angle_gamma   90.00
#
_symmetry.space_group_name_H-M   'P 1'
#
loop_
_entity.id
_entity.type
_entity.pdbx_description
1 polymer ?
#
loop_
_entity_poly.entity_id
_entity_poly.type
_entity_poly.pdbx_seq_one_letter_code
_entity_poly.pdbx_strand_id
1 'polypeptide(L)'
;MRVLIEIAGAEGARNGLRCKRLAVCVRDRLLDIPCKVCGDRSSGKHYGIYSCDGCSGFFKRSIHRNRVYTCKATGDMKGRCPVDKTHRNQCRACRLNKCFQASMNKDVINNVLRPLKFFARKMKKI
;
A
#
# COMPACT_ATOMS: atom_id res chain seq x y z
N MET A 1 -3.66 17.65 54.24
CA MET A 1 -4.13 18.22 52.97
C MET A 1 -3.34 17.58 51.83
N ARG A 2 -3.99 16.67 51.10
CA ARG A 2 -3.46 16.10 49.85
C ARG A 2 -3.67 17.14 48.75
N VAL A 3 -2.62 17.48 48.01
CA VAL A 3 -2.75 18.04 46.66
C VAL A 3 -1.88 17.19 45.74
N LEU A 4 -2.51 16.24 45.05
CA LEU A 4 -1.98 15.61 43.86
C LEU A 4 -2.24 16.57 42.70
N ILE A 5 -1.19 17.02 42.02
CA ILE A 5 -1.30 17.62 40.69
C ILE A 5 -0.83 16.55 39.71
N GLU A 6 -1.77 16.02 38.93
CA GLU A 6 -1.49 15.14 37.80
C GLU A 6 -0.77 15.93 36.71
N ILE A 7 0.46 15.54 36.39
CA ILE A 7 1.18 16.03 35.21
C ILE A 7 1.00 14.96 34.13
N ALA A 8 0.25 15.32 33.09
CA ALA A 8 -0.04 14.46 31.95
C ALA A 8 1.24 13.95 31.27
N GLY A 9 1.31 12.64 31.05
CA GLY A 9 2.37 11.99 30.30
C GLY A 9 2.29 12.31 28.80
N ALA A 10 3.36 12.86 28.25
CA ALA A 10 3.55 13.02 26.81
C ALA A 10 4.22 11.77 26.23
N GLU A 11 3.48 10.99 25.44
CA GLU A 11 3.97 9.79 24.79
C GLU A 11 4.93 10.11 23.62
N GLY A 12 6.21 9.77 23.82
CA GLY A 12 7.18 9.24 22.85
C GLY A 12 7.11 9.65 21.38
N ALA A 13 7.73 10.80 21.05
CA ALA A 13 8.20 11.08 19.69
C ALA A 13 9.44 10.23 19.37
N ARG A 14 9.34 9.30 18.41
CA ARG A 14 10.51 8.53 17.90
C ARG A 14 10.87 8.94 16.47
N ASN A 15 11.91 9.78 16.39
CA ASN A 15 13.07 9.80 15.50
C ASN A 15 12.96 9.38 14.02
N GLY A 16 13.29 10.33 13.15
CA GLY A 16 13.77 10.12 11.77
C GLY A 16 14.24 11.44 11.15
N LEU A 17 15.55 11.56 10.90
CA LEU A 17 16.29 12.80 10.65
C LEU A 17 15.71 13.70 9.55
N ARG A 18 15.52 14.98 9.93
CA ARG A 18 15.18 16.09 9.05
C ARG A 18 16.47 16.65 8.43
N CYS A 19 16.73 16.36 7.16
CA CYS A 19 17.87 16.93 6.43
C CYS A 19 17.74 18.47 6.37
N LYS A 20 18.68 19.18 7.00
CA LYS A 20 18.84 20.65 6.93
C LYS A 20 19.98 20.99 5.96
N ARG A 21 19.68 21.53 4.76
CA ARG A 21 20.40 22.64 4.09
C ARG A 21 19.93 22.84 2.65
N LEU A 22 19.55 24.08 2.34
CA LEU A 22 19.53 24.76 1.04
C LEU A 22 19.20 23.93 -0.23
N ALA A 23 18.18 23.09 -0.18
CA ALA A 23 17.43 22.70 -1.37
C ALA A 23 15.98 23.01 -1.07
N VAL A 24 15.46 24.07 -1.69
CA VAL A 24 14.02 24.33 -1.73
C VAL A 24 13.38 23.04 -2.22
N CYS A 25 12.67 22.35 -1.32
CA CYS A 25 11.81 21.24 -1.70
C CYS A 25 10.75 21.82 -2.62
N VAL A 26 10.98 21.78 -3.94
CA VAL A 26 10.00 22.02 -5.00
C VAL A 26 9.00 20.85 -4.95
N ARG A 27 8.32 20.73 -3.82
CA ARG A 27 7.43 19.64 -3.42
C ARG A 27 6.13 20.22 -2.90
N ASP A 28 5.71 21.42 -3.30
CA ASP A 28 4.50 22.01 -2.71
C ASP A 28 3.46 22.53 -3.72
N ARG A 29 3.53 22.12 -5.00
CA ARG A 29 2.38 22.32 -5.92
C ARG A 29 1.96 21.10 -6.76
N LEU A 30 2.52 19.91 -6.51
CA LEU A 30 2.15 18.64 -7.19
C LEU A 30 1.88 17.47 -6.19
N LEU A 31 1.63 17.78 -4.91
CA LEU A 31 1.98 16.88 -3.79
C LEU A 31 0.84 16.31 -2.94
N ASP A 32 -0.33 16.08 -3.53
CA ASP A 32 -1.34 15.19 -2.94
C ASP A 32 -1.84 14.13 -3.92
N ILE A 33 -0.91 13.36 -4.47
CA ILE A 33 -1.28 12.19 -5.28
C ILE A 33 -1.63 11.04 -4.32
N PRO A 34 -2.88 10.53 -4.31
CA PRO A 34 -3.27 9.46 -3.42
C PRO A 34 -2.71 8.11 -3.89
N CYS A 35 -2.38 7.25 -2.93
CA CYS A 35 -2.01 5.87 -3.20
C CYS A 35 -3.17 5.15 -3.91
N LYS A 36 -2.91 4.61 -5.10
CA LYS A 36 -3.93 3.90 -5.90
C LYS A 36 -4.48 2.63 -5.24
N VAL A 37 -3.83 2.12 -4.19
CA VAL A 37 -4.27 0.92 -3.45
C VAL A 37 -5.18 1.29 -2.27
N CYS A 38 -4.74 2.18 -1.39
CA CYS A 38 -5.45 2.45 -0.12
C CYS A 38 -5.87 3.91 0.09
N GLY A 39 -5.63 4.80 -0.88
CA GLY A 39 -6.00 6.22 -0.80
C GLY A 39 -5.17 7.07 0.17
N ASP A 40 -4.16 6.50 0.82
CA ASP A 40 -3.26 7.24 1.72
C ASP A 40 -2.27 8.10 0.92
N ARG A 41 -1.59 9.05 1.58
CA ARG A 41 -0.63 9.94 0.90
C ARG A 41 0.48 9.12 0.23
N SER A 42 0.67 9.32 -1.08
CA SER A 42 1.74 8.64 -1.80
C SER A 42 3.10 9.24 -1.45
N SER A 43 4.11 8.39 -1.33
CA SER A 43 5.52 8.79 -1.22
C SER A 43 6.21 8.89 -2.59
N GLY A 44 5.52 8.48 -3.67
CA GLY A 44 6.04 8.45 -5.03
C GLY A 44 5.57 7.21 -5.81
N LYS A 45 6.16 7.00 -6.99
CA LYS A 45 5.91 5.79 -7.80
C LYS A 45 6.70 4.61 -7.27
N HIS A 46 6.02 3.50 -6.99
CA HIS A 46 6.62 2.21 -6.63
C HIS A 46 5.98 1.10 -7.47
N TYR A 47 6.79 0.22 -8.07
CA TYR A 47 6.33 -0.91 -8.88
C TYR A 47 5.35 -0.51 -10.00
N GLY A 48 5.58 0.64 -10.62
CA GLY A 48 4.79 1.14 -11.75
C GLY A 48 3.65 2.12 -11.40
N ILE A 49 3.30 2.31 -10.12
CA ILE A 49 2.19 3.20 -9.74
C ILE A 49 2.49 4.08 -8.52
N TYR A 50 1.75 5.18 -8.37
CA TYR A 50 1.77 5.98 -7.15
C TYR A 50 1.21 5.19 -5.96
N SER A 51 2.05 4.99 -4.95
CA SER A 51 1.65 4.28 -3.73
C SER A 51 2.31 4.86 -2.48
N CYS A 52 1.78 4.51 -1.32
CA CYS A 52 2.37 4.84 -0.03
C CYS A 52 3.38 3.77 0.40
N ASP A 53 4.26 4.10 1.34
CA ASP A 53 5.30 3.19 1.84
C ASP A 53 4.72 1.90 2.42
N GLY A 54 3.55 1.98 3.05
CA GLY A 54 2.85 0.82 3.60
C GLY A 54 2.45 -0.20 2.52
N CYS A 55 1.92 0.25 1.40
CA CYS A 55 1.51 -0.63 0.30
C CYS A 55 2.70 -1.10 -0.54
N SER A 56 3.69 -0.23 -0.77
CA SER A 56 4.95 -0.58 -1.44
C SER A 56 5.70 -1.69 -0.68
N GLY A 57 5.90 -1.51 0.64
CA GLY A 57 6.57 -2.49 1.48
C GLY A 57 5.77 -3.79 1.64
N PHE A 58 4.44 -3.71 1.72
CA PHE A 58 3.59 -4.89 1.74
C PHE A 58 3.75 -5.72 0.46
N PHE A 59 3.61 -5.08 -0.70
CA PHE A 59 3.73 -5.73 -2.01
C PHE A 59 5.11 -6.41 -2.16
N LYS A 60 6.20 -5.71 -1.85
CA LYS A 60 7.57 -6.26 -1.86
C LYS A 60 7.68 -7.57 -1.08
N ARG A 61 7.23 -7.58 0.18
CA ARG A 61 7.32 -8.75 1.06
C ARG A 61 6.44 -9.91 0.58
N SER A 62 5.27 -9.60 0.04
CA SER A 62 4.33 -10.61 -0.46
C SER A 62 4.86 -11.30 -1.71
N ILE A 63 5.41 -10.55 -2.67
CA ILE A 63 5.96 -11.12 -3.90
C ILE A 63 7.28 -11.85 -3.64
N HIS A 64 8.23 -11.24 -2.93
CA HIS A 64 9.55 -11.84 -2.71
C HIS A 64 9.48 -13.21 -2.01
N ARG A 65 8.50 -13.40 -1.13
CA ARG A 65 8.29 -14.67 -0.41
C ARG A 65 7.16 -15.52 -1.00
N ASN A 66 6.68 -15.19 -2.21
CA ASN A 66 5.54 -15.85 -2.88
C ASN A 66 4.37 -16.16 -1.92
N ARG A 67 3.97 -15.16 -1.11
CA ARG A 67 2.94 -15.34 -0.10
C ARG A 67 1.58 -15.49 -0.75
N VAL A 68 0.94 -16.63 -0.48
CA VAL A 68 -0.47 -16.86 -0.78
C VAL A 68 -1.29 -16.46 0.44
N TYR A 69 -2.30 -15.61 0.23
CA TYR A 69 -3.21 -15.17 1.29
C TYR A 69 -4.64 -15.59 0.94
N THR A 70 -5.37 -16.05 1.95
CA THR A 70 -6.79 -16.41 1.84
C THR A 70 -7.65 -15.34 2.49
N CYS A 71 -8.69 -14.89 1.79
CA CYS A 71 -9.69 -13.97 2.35
C CYS A 71 -10.56 -14.73 3.36
N LYS A 72 -10.71 -14.16 4.57
CA LYS A 72 -11.54 -14.74 5.65
C LYS A 72 -13.01 -14.30 5.60
N ALA A 73 -13.37 -13.33 4.75
CA ALA A 73 -14.75 -12.89 4.63
C ALA A 73 -15.62 -13.99 4.00
N THR A 74 -16.85 -14.11 4.49
CA THR A 74 -17.87 -15.04 4.01
C THR A 74 -18.92 -14.29 3.19
N GLY A 75 -19.78 -15.03 2.48
CA GLY A 75 -20.87 -14.44 1.70
C GLY A 75 -20.42 -13.57 0.53
N ASP A 76 -21.17 -12.50 0.29
CA ASP A 76 -21.01 -11.50 -0.76
C ASP A 76 -19.72 -10.66 -0.64
N MET A 77 -19.19 -10.52 0.58
CA MET A 77 -17.96 -9.77 0.87
C MET A 77 -16.67 -10.52 0.55
N LYS A 78 -16.75 -11.82 0.20
CA LYS A 78 -15.57 -12.65 -0.10
C LYS A 78 -14.77 -12.08 -1.27
N GLY A 79 -13.52 -11.70 -0.99
CA GLY A 79 -12.60 -11.13 -1.99
C GLY A 79 -12.81 -9.63 -2.27
N ARG A 80 -13.76 -8.97 -1.58
CA ARG A 80 -14.11 -7.55 -1.77
C ARG A 80 -13.95 -6.72 -0.49
N CYS A 81 -13.11 -7.17 0.45
CA CYS A 81 -12.87 -6.44 1.69
C CYS A 81 -12.34 -5.01 1.39
N PRO A 82 -12.81 -3.98 2.12
CA PRO A 82 -12.36 -2.61 1.93
C PRO A 82 -10.84 -2.49 2.19
N VAL A 83 -10.18 -1.69 1.35
CA VAL A 83 -8.75 -1.39 1.44
C VAL A 83 -8.60 0.12 1.39
N ASP A 84 -8.64 0.73 2.56
CA ASP A 84 -8.45 2.15 2.84
C ASP A 84 -7.26 2.34 3.82
N LYS A 85 -6.96 3.57 4.24
CA LYS A 85 -5.83 3.86 5.14
C LYS A 85 -5.91 3.09 6.47
N THR A 86 -7.10 3.00 7.06
CA THR A 86 -7.36 2.45 8.39
C THR A 86 -7.50 0.93 8.38
N HIS A 87 -8.11 0.37 7.34
CA HIS A 87 -8.55 -1.02 7.25
C HIS A 87 -7.74 -1.86 6.25
N ARG A 88 -6.75 -1.29 5.54
CA ARG A 88 -5.86 -2.05 4.63
C ARG A 88 -5.16 -3.26 5.26
N ASN A 89 -5.07 -3.36 6.59
CA ASN A 89 -4.46 -4.49 7.28
C ASN A 89 -5.44 -5.62 7.64
N GLN A 90 -6.76 -5.41 7.52
CA GLN A 90 -7.78 -6.41 7.89
C GLN A 90 -7.77 -7.64 6.99
N CYS A 91 -7.54 -7.46 5.67
CA CYS A 91 -7.51 -8.57 4.73
C CYS A 91 -6.31 -8.47 3.77
N ARG A 92 -5.27 -9.26 4.07
CA ARG A 92 -4.05 -9.34 3.26
C ARG A 92 -4.32 -9.86 1.85
N ALA A 93 -5.27 -10.77 1.69
CA ALA A 93 -5.67 -11.31 0.39
C ALA A 93 -6.26 -10.22 -0.52
N CYS A 94 -7.26 -9.48 -0.03
CA CYS A 94 -7.89 -8.40 -0.79
C CYS A 94 -6.93 -7.25 -1.04
N ARG A 95 -6.05 -6.92 -0.07
CA ARG A 95 -4.99 -5.92 -0.27
C ARG A 95 -4.03 -6.31 -1.38
N LEU A 96 -3.52 -7.54 -1.39
CA LEU A 96 -2.59 -8.01 -2.42
C LEU A 96 -3.27 -8.07 -3.80
N ASN A 97 -4.52 -8.55 -3.85
CA ASN A 97 -5.32 -8.53 -5.07
C ASN A 97 -5.47 -7.10 -5.61
N LYS A 98 -5.80 -6.14 -4.74
CA LYS A 98 -5.92 -4.72 -5.12
C LYS A 98 -4.61 -4.11 -5.58
N CYS A 99 -3.45 -4.51 -5.03
CA CYS A 99 -2.15 -4.12 -5.55
C CYS A 99 -1.99 -4.53 -7.03
N PHE A 100 -2.32 -5.78 -7.38
CA PHE A 100 -2.26 -6.25 -8.76
C PHE A 100 -3.30 -5.56 -9.66
N GLN A 101 -4.53 -5.36 -9.18
CA GLN A 101 -5.58 -4.64 -9.93
C GLN A 101 -5.19 -3.18 -10.20
N ALA A 102 -4.51 -2.54 -9.25
CA ALA A 102 -3.95 -1.22 -9.42
C ALA A 102 -2.72 -1.21 -10.35
N SER A 103 -2.35 -2.34 -10.96
CA SER A 103 -1.18 -2.48 -11.83
C SER A 103 0.17 -2.32 -11.11
N MET A 104 0.26 -2.69 -9.82
CA MET A 104 1.58 -2.93 -9.21
C MET A 104 2.21 -4.13 -9.90
N ASN A 105 3.28 -3.88 -10.64
CA ASN A 105 3.90 -4.88 -11.46
C ASN A 105 5.16 -5.42 -10.77
N LYS A 106 5.17 -6.73 -10.51
CA LYS A 106 6.33 -7.47 -10.01
C LYS A 106 7.48 -7.51 -11.04
N ASP A 107 7.14 -7.38 -12.32
CA ASP A 107 8.04 -7.50 -13.47
C ASP A 107 8.63 -6.16 -13.91
N VAL A 108 8.35 -5.04 -13.21
CA VAL A 108 9.15 -3.79 -13.37
C VAL A 108 10.61 -4.01 -12.96
N ILE A 109 10.90 -5.11 -12.27
CA ILE A 109 12.25 -5.59 -11.96
C ILE A 109 12.87 -6.35 -13.16
N ASN A 110 12.08 -6.83 -14.13
CA ASN A 110 12.50 -7.69 -15.22
C ASN A 110 12.02 -7.16 -16.60
N ASN A 111 12.70 -6.13 -17.10
CA ASN A 111 12.82 -5.80 -18.53
C ASN A 111 11.57 -5.31 -19.31
N VAL A 112 11.84 -4.26 -20.07
CA VAL A 112 11.23 -3.80 -21.32
C VAL A 112 10.42 -4.88 -22.08
N LEU A 113 9.20 -4.52 -22.50
CA LEU A 113 8.29 -5.24 -23.42
C LEU A 113 7.92 -6.70 -23.05
N ARG A 114 6.66 -6.89 -22.64
CA ARG A 114 5.87 -8.02 -23.20
C ARG A 114 4.42 -7.60 -23.45
N PRO A 115 3.94 -7.63 -24.72
CA PRO A 115 2.57 -7.25 -25.05
C PRO A 115 1.53 -8.20 -24.44
N LEU A 116 0.44 -7.60 -23.98
CA LEU A 116 -0.85 -8.18 -23.58
C LEU A 116 -1.10 -9.63 -24.05
N LYS A 117 -0.87 -10.61 -23.18
CA LYS A 117 -1.43 -11.97 -23.32
C LYS A 117 -1.88 -12.51 -21.96
N PHE A 118 -2.95 -11.96 -21.39
CA PHE A 118 -3.68 -12.63 -20.30
C PHE A 118 -5.20 -12.45 -20.31
N PHE A 119 -5.78 -11.92 -21.39
CA PHE A 119 -7.23 -11.92 -21.63
C PHE A 119 -7.73 -13.17 -22.37
N ALA A 120 -7.07 -14.32 -22.20
CA ALA A 120 -7.66 -15.60 -22.60
C ALA A 120 -8.55 -16.11 -21.45
N ARG A 121 -9.76 -15.52 -21.37
CA ARG A 121 -10.87 -16.06 -20.58
C ARG A 121 -11.06 -17.53 -20.91
N LYS A 122 -11.04 -18.37 -19.87
CA LYS A 122 -11.58 -19.73 -19.90
C LYS A 122 -13.06 -19.64 -20.28
N MET A 123 -13.45 -20.20 -21.44
CA MET A 123 -14.84 -20.55 -21.74
C MET A 123 -14.94 -21.99 -22.21
N LYS A 124 -15.60 -22.78 -21.34
CA LYS A 124 -16.40 -24.00 -21.54
C LYS A 124 -15.74 -25.28 -22.07
N LYS A 125 -15.75 -26.27 -21.15
CA LYS A 125 -16.12 -27.67 -21.43
C LYS A 125 -17.33 -27.73 -22.38
N ILE A 126 -17.22 -28.51 -23.44
CA ILE A 126 -18.12 -29.64 -23.74
C ILE A 126 -17.23 -30.78 -24.24
#